data_AF-A0A969DD58-F1
#
_entry.id   AF-A0A969DD58-F1
#
_cell.length_a   1.000
_cell.length_b   1.000
_cell.length_c   1.000
_cell.angle_alpha   90.00
_cell.angle_beta   90.00
_cell.angle_gamma   90.00
#
_symmetry.space_group_name_H-M   'P 1'
#
loop_
_entity.id
_entity.type
_entity.pdbx_description
1 polymer ?
#
loop_
_entity_poly.entity_id
_entity_poly.type
_entity_poly.pdbx_seq_one_letter_code
_entity_poly.pdbx_strand_id
1 'polypeptide(L)'
;MNNYQIFQALPESVEPRQFLRYCFDINKLSPEAILEEETSFDYCSRSVRFLSKILGMKRKTVREWGDNPNFEGMPHYAKVTCSYAQAALSKEELNRIIYHDYEAPVVSAMEFIEEILLLGLSPSERLKVISSTKFRGQCFTLLSETLNISKRRLYEWGCDMELRDMPRHYEITLGYAITVYKKQQNIVKKDAA
;
A
#
# COMPACT_ATOMS: atom_id res chain seq x y z
N MET A 1 7.14 16.80 18.56
CA MET A 1 6.63 15.56 17.95
C MET A 1 6.53 15.77 16.45
N ASN A 2 7.38 15.07 15.69
CA ASN A 2 7.62 15.25 14.25
C ASN A 2 6.53 14.59 13.37
N ASN A 3 5.26 14.64 13.82
CA ASN A 3 4.16 13.88 13.19
C ASN A 3 3.88 14.28 11.73
N TYR A 4 4.35 15.46 11.30
CA TYR A 4 4.20 15.95 9.93
C TYR A 4 5.12 15.25 8.93
N GLN A 5 6.26 14.70 9.35
CA GLN A 5 7.18 14.00 8.43
C GLN A 5 6.63 12.64 7.99
N ILE A 6 5.77 12.01 8.79
CA ILE A 6 5.12 10.73 8.46
C ILE A 6 4.19 10.90 7.24
N PHE A 7 3.63 12.08 7.01
CA PHE A 7 2.74 12.30 5.86
C PHE A 7 3.49 12.64 4.56
N GLN A 8 4.80 12.93 4.63
CA GLN A 8 5.66 13.04 3.44
C GLN A 8 5.92 11.68 2.78
N ALA A 9 5.53 10.58 3.43
CA ALA A 9 5.78 9.22 2.96
C ALA A 9 4.68 8.64 2.05
N LEU A 10 3.58 9.36 1.83
CA LEU A 10 2.46 8.85 1.05
C LEU A 10 2.85 8.83 -0.44
N PRO A 11 2.89 7.66 -1.10
CA PRO A 11 3.19 7.61 -2.53
C PRO A 11 2.03 8.23 -3.33
N GLU A 12 2.37 8.91 -4.41
CA GLU A 12 1.36 9.43 -5.35
C GLU A 12 0.55 8.28 -5.97
N SER A 13 -0.72 8.54 -6.27
CA SER A 13 -1.59 7.55 -6.91
C SER A 13 -1.05 7.19 -8.29
N VAL A 14 -0.81 5.91 -8.53
CA VAL A 14 -0.39 5.39 -9.84
C VAL A 14 -1.59 4.89 -10.63
N GLU A 15 -1.67 5.24 -11.91
CA GLU A 15 -2.68 4.67 -12.78
C GLU A 15 -2.38 3.19 -13.07
N PRO A 16 -3.39 2.29 -13.08
CA PRO A 16 -3.16 0.84 -13.15
C PRO A 16 -2.30 0.41 -14.34
N ARG A 17 -2.55 0.98 -15.52
CA ARG A 17 -1.77 0.69 -16.73
C ARG A 17 -0.30 1.08 -16.57
N GLN A 18 -0.01 2.26 -15.99
CA GLN A 18 1.37 2.70 -15.79
C GLN A 18 2.08 1.85 -14.74
N PHE A 19 1.37 1.48 -13.68
CA PHE A 19 1.89 0.54 -12.69
C PHE A 19 2.25 -0.81 -13.31
N LEU A 20 1.37 -1.37 -14.15
CA LEU A 20 1.64 -2.65 -14.83
C LEU A 20 2.81 -2.55 -15.80
N ARG A 21 2.89 -1.48 -16.60
CA ARG A 21 4.04 -1.22 -17.46
C ARG A 21 5.34 -1.15 -16.68
N TYR A 22 5.32 -0.47 -15.52
CA TYR A 22 6.44 -0.45 -14.61
C TYR A 22 6.74 -1.86 -14.10
N CYS A 23 5.76 -2.62 -13.62
CA CYS A 23 5.96 -3.95 -13.06
C CYS A 23 6.45 -4.99 -14.09
N PHE A 24 6.13 -4.81 -15.37
CA PHE A 24 6.56 -5.73 -16.45
C PHE A 24 7.80 -5.25 -17.20
N ASP A 25 8.39 -4.13 -16.76
CA ASP A 25 9.56 -3.51 -17.36
C ASP A 25 9.40 -3.08 -18.82
N ILE A 26 8.16 -2.85 -19.25
CA ILE A 26 7.86 -2.39 -20.61
C ILE A 26 7.77 -0.85 -20.70
N ASN A 27 7.77 -0.14 -19.57
CA ASN A 27 7.63 1.32 -19.54
C ASN A 27 8.79 2.11 -20.20
N LYS A 28 9.89 1.43 -20.56
CA LYS A 28 11.05 2.01 -21.25
C LYS A 28 11.12 1.65 -22.73
N LEU A 29 10.18 0.84 -23.23
CA LEU A 29 10.12 0.46 -24.63
C LEU A 29 9.57 1.61 -25.49
N SER A 30 9.72 1.49 -26.81
CA SER A 30 9.07 2.44 -27.74
C SER A 30 7.54 2.30 -27.65
N PRO A 31 6.77 3.34 -28.03
CA PRO A 31 5.30 3.27 -28.02
C PRO A 31 4.74 2.07 -28.79
N GLU A 32 5.36 1.71 -29.91
CA GLU A 32 4.96 0.59 -30.76
C GLU A 32 5.19 -0.76 -30.05
N ALA A 33 6.36 -0.92 -29.43
CA ALA A 33 6.69 -2.12 -28.67
C ALA A 33 5.83 -2.27 -27.39
N ILE A 34 5.48 -1.16 -26.73
CA ILE A 34 4.53 -1.17 -25.61
C ILE A 34 3.16 -1.66 -26.09
N LEU A 35 2.69 -1.19 -27.25
CA LEU A 35 1.41 -1.60 -27.81
C LEU A 35 1.41 -3.09 -28.18
N GLU A 36 2.50 -3.58 -28.76
CA GLU A 36 2.66 -5.01 -29.07
C GLU A 36 2.57 -5.87 -27.81
N GLU A 37 3.28 -5.49 -26.74
CA GLU A 37 3.22 -6.19 -25.46
C GLU A 37 1.82 -6.13 -24.83
N GLU A 38 1.18 -4.97 -24.80
CA GLU A 38 -0.15 -4.79 -24.20
C GLU A 38 -1.27 -5.48 -24.99
N THR A 39 -1.05 -5.75 -26.28
CA THR A 39 -2.00 -6.49 -27.16
C THR A 39 -1.68 -7.98 -27.25
N SER A 40 -0.55 -8.43 -26.69
CA SER A 40 -0.24 -9.86 -26.59
C SER A 40 -1.31 -10.63 -25.82
N PHE A 41 -1.51 -11.89 -26.22
CA PHE A 41 -2.58 -12.73 -25.68
C PHE A 41 -2.47 -12.97 -24.16
N ASP A 42 -1.26 -12.99 -23.61
CA ASP A 42 -1.01 -13.32 -22.21
C ASP A 42 -0.93 -12.10 -21.28
N TYR A 43 -0.69 -10.88 -21.79
CA TYR A 43 -0.55 -9.65 -21.00
C TYR A 43 -1.73 -9.41 -20.06
N CYS A 44 -2.95 -9.53 -20.58
CA CYS A 44 -4.19 -9.45 -19.81
C CYS A 44 -4.20 -10.44 -18.63
N SER A 45 -3.87 -11.70 -18.91
CA SER A 45 -3.90 -12.78 -17.92
C SER A 45 -2.81 -12.60 -16.84
N ARG A 46 -1.64 -12.11 -17.24
CA ARG A 46 -0.51 -11.76 -16.37
C ARG A 46 -0.84 -10.58 -15.47
N SER A 47 -1.44 -9.53 -16.02
CA SER A 47 -1.91 -8.35 -15.27
C SER A 47 -2.89 -8.72 -14.18
N VAL A 48 -3.93 -9.49 -14.52
CA VAL A 48 -4.92 -9.99 -13.56
C VAL A 48 -4.28 -10.84 -12.47
N ARG A 49 -3.36 -11.74 -12.84
CA ARG A 49 -2.65 -12.60 -11.89
C ARG A 49 -1.78 -11.78 -10.94
N PHE A 50 -1.04 -10.82 -11.48
CA PHE A 50 -0.15 -9.95 -10.73
C PHE A 50 -0.92 -9.08 -9.72
N LEU A 51 -1.95 -8.36 -10.19
CA LEU A 51 -2.79 -7.53 -9.33
C LEU A 51 -3.51 -8.36 -8.25
N SER A 52 -3.99 -9.56 -8.60
CA SER A 52 -4.60 -10.49 -7.64
C SER A 52 -3.66 -10.85 -6.49
N LYS A 53 -2.35 -11.05 -6.78
CA LYS A 53 -1.34 -11.34 -5.76
C LYS A 53 -1.02 -10.13 -4.88
N ILE A 54 -0.74 -8.98 -5.50
CA ILE A 54 -0.40 -7.73 -4.78
C ILE A 54 -1.55 -7.29 -3.87
N LEU A 55 -2.79 -7.40 -4.34
CA LEU A 55 -3.96 -6.91 -3.61
C LEU A 55 -4.56 -7.97 -2.66
N GLY A 56 -4.06 -9.21 -2.69
CA GLY A 56 -4.66 -10.34 -1.96
C GLY A 56 -6.12 -10.61 -2.36
N MET A 57 -6.48 -10.33 -3.60
CA MET A 57 -7.86 -10.43 -4.11
C MET A 57 -8.03 -11.60 -5.06
N LYS A 58 -9.26 -12.09 -5.23
CA LYS A 58 -9.58 -13.12 -6.22
C LYS A 58 -9.39 -12.55 -7.64
N ARG A 59 -8.80 -13.34 -8.54
CA ARG A 59 -8.66 -12.98 -9.97
C ARG A 59 -9.99 -12.60 -10.62
N LYS A 60 -11.10 -13.21 -10.19
CA LYS A 60 -12.45 -12.87 -10.69
C LYS A 60 -12.78 -11.40 -10.44
N THR A 61 -12.58 -10.93 -9.21
CA THR A 61 -12.81 -9.52 -8.82
C THR A 61 -11.96 -8.57 -9.66
N VAL A 62 -10.68 -8.90 -9.87
CA VAL A 62 -9.77 -8.07 -10.67
C VAL A 62 -10.21 -7.96 -12.14
N ARG A 63 -10.75 -9.05 -12.71
CA ARG A 63 -11.28 -9.05 -14.09
C ARG A 63 -12.51 -8.18 -14.27
N GLU A 64 -13.26 -7.90 -13.21
CA GLU A 64 -14.48 -7.10 -13.26
C GLU A 64 -14.19 -5.59 -13.30
N TRP A 65 -12.94 -5.16 -13.16
CA TRP A 65 -12.53 -3.74 -13.14
C TRP A 65 -12.35 -3.12 -14.54
N GLY A 66 -12.93 -3.73 -15.57
CA GLY A 66 -12.92 -3.20 -16.94
C GLY A 66 -11.82 -3.79 -17.81
N ASP A 67 -11.80 -3.33 -19.06
CA ASP A 67 -10.97 -3.91 -20.10
C ASP A 67 -9.48 -3.62 -19.90
N ASN A 68 -8.67 -4.63 -20.24
CA ASN A 68 -7.23 -4.48 -20.30
C ASN A 68 -6.83 -3.53 -21.43
N PRO A 69 -5.71 -2.80 -21.28
CA PRO A 69 -4.78 -2.79 -20.13
C PRO A 69 -5.11 -1.72 -19.07
N ASN A 70 -6.27 -1.07 -19.14
CA ASN A 70 -6.55 0.15 -18.37
C ASN A 70 -7.10 -0.11 -16.96
N PHE A 71 -7.93 -1.14 -16.76
CA PHE A 71 -8.62 -1.41 -15.49
C PHE A 71 -9.38 -0.19 -14.93
N GLU A 72 -10.19 0.45 -15.77
CA GLU A 72 -10.86 1.73 -15.49
C GLU A 72 -11.78 1.68 -14.26
N GLY A 73 -12.36 0.52 -13.96
CA GLY A 73 -13.19 0.25 -12.79
C GLY A 73 -12.40 -0.10 -11.53
N MET A 74 -11.07 -0.01 -11.53
CA MET A 74 -10.25 -0.32 -10.35
C MET A 74 -10.59 0.66 -9.22
N PRO A 75 -11.01 0.16 -8.04
CA PRO A 75 -11.39 1.02 -6.94
C PRO A 75 -10.19 1.75 -6.36
N HIS A 76 -10.43 2.93 -5.80
CA HIS A 76 -9.39 3.83 -5.26
C HIS A 76 -8.45 3.14 -4.26
N TYR A 77 -8.96 2.35 -3.33
CA TYR A 77 -8.13 1.65 -2.35
C TYR A 77 -7.12 0.68 -3.00
N ALA A 78 -7.48 0.09 -4.15
CA ALA A 78 -6.59 -0.81 -4.87
C ALA A 78 -5.47 -0.02 -5.56
N LYS A 79 -5.77 1.16 -6.13
CA LYS A 79 -4.77 2.08 -6.67
C LYS A 79 -3.77 2.52 -5.59
N VAL A 80 -4.28 2.90 -4.40
CA VAL A 80 -3.44 3.25 -3.23
C VAL A 80 -2.52 2.09 -2.85
N THR A 81 -3.04 0.86 -2.83
CA THR A 81 -2.23 -0.34 -2.53
C THR A 81 -1.14 -0.56 -3.59
N CYS A 82 -1.45 -0.38 -4.88
CA CYS A 82 -0.47 -0.44 -5.96
C CYS A 82 0.65 0.61 -5.78
N SER A 83 0.30 1.85 -5.43
CA SER A 83 1.27 2.91 -5.13
C SER A 83 2.21 2.53 -3.99
N TYR A 84 1.67 1.99 -2.90
CA TYR A 84 2.48 1.49 -1.80
C TYR A 84 3.34 0.29 -2.19
N ALA A 85 2.81 -0.68 -2.92
CA ALA A 85 3.56 -1.83 -3.39
C ALA A 85 4.74 -1.40 -4.29
N GLN A 86 4.51 -0.45 -5.20
CA GLN A 86 5.55 0.09 -6.08
C GLN A 86 6.68 0.77 -5.29
N ALA A 87 6.37 1.49 -4.22
CA ALA A 87 7.37 2.14 -3.36
C ALA A 87 8.03 1.15 -2.38
N ALA A 88 7.28 0.15 -1.91
CA ALA A 88 7.71 -0.82 -0.91
C ALA A 88 8.64 -1.88 -1.49
N LEU A 89 8.42 -2.32 -2.73
CA LEU A 89 9.14 -3.44 -3.35
C LEU A 89 10.20 -2.94 -4.34
N SER A 90 11.29 -3.68 -4.47
CA SER A 90 12.26 -3.47 -5.54
C SER A 90 11.68 -3.92 -6.89
N LYS A 91 12.29 -3.46 -7.98
CA LYS A 91 11.87 -3.88 -9.33
C LYS A 91 12.04 -5.39 -9.52
N GLU A 92 13.10 -5.96 -8.96
CA GLU A 92 13.38 -7.40 -8.98
C GLU A 92 12.32 -8.18 -8.21
N GLU A 93 11.88 -7.67 -7.05
CA GLU A 93 10.79 -8.27 -6.27
C GLU A 93 9.47 -8.26 -7.07
N LEU A 94 9.10 -7.12 -7.64
CA LEU A 94 7.89 -7.00 -8.48
C LEU A 94 7.92 -7.96 -9.68
N ASN A 95 9.06 -8.05 -10.37
CA ASN A 95 9.23 -8.97 -11.49
C ASN A 95 9.04 -10.44 -11.06
N ARG A 96 9.51 -10.83 -9.88
CA ARG A 96 9.37 -12.21 -9.36
C ARG A 96 7.92 -12.57 -9.05
N ILE A 97 7.10 -11.64 -8.59
CA ILE A 97 5.68 -11.88 -8.24
C ILE A 97 4.86 -12.41 -9.43
N ILE A 98 5.24 -12.03 -10.65
CA ILE A 98 4.58 -12.47 -11.89
C ILE A 98 4.66 -14.00 -12.01
N TYR A 99 5.85 -14.55 -11.73
CA TYR A 99 6.21 -15.94 -12.01
C TYR A 99 6.17 -16.85 -10.78
N HIS A 100 6.26 -16.31 -9.57
CA HIS A 100 6.33 -17.07 -8.33
C HIS A 100 5.14 -16.84 -7.41
N ASP A 101 4.85 -17.81 -6.53
CA ASP A 101 3.88 -17.60 -5.48
C ASP A 101 4.35 -16.47 -4.56
N TYR A 102 3.45 -15.54 -4.30
CA TYR A 102 3.70 -14.35 -3.52
C TYR A 102 2.51 -14.12 -2.61
N GLU A 103 2.81 -13.92 -1.33
CA GLU A 103 1.84 -13.55 -0.33
C GLU A 103 2.04 -12.07 0.00
N ALA A 104 1.00 -11.28 -0.20
CA ALA A 104 1.03 -9.88 0.17
C ALA A 104 1.20 -9.74 1.70
N PRO A 105 2.01 -8.76 2.17
CA PRO A 105 2.18 -8.53 3.59
C PRO A 105 0.83 -8.14 4.20
N VAL A 106 0.51 -8.65 5.38
CA VAL A 106 -0.73 -8.32 6.10
C VAL A 106 -0.33 -7.82 7.48
N VAL A 107 -0.82 -6.65 7.86
CA VAL A 107 -0.56 -6.04 9.16
C VAL A 107 -1.87 -5.44 9.70
N SER A 108 -2.17 -5.73 10.96
CA SER A 108 -3.32 -5.15 11.64
C SER A 108 -3.16 -3.63 11.86
N ALA A 109 -4.27 -2.94 12.13
CA ALA A 109 -4.23 -1.52 12.46
C ALA A 109 -3.35 -1.24 13.68
N MET A 110 -3.45 -2.09 14.72
CA MET A 110 -2.68 -1.91 15.95
C MET A 110 -1.18 -2.10 15.74
N GLU A 111 -0.76 -3.17 15.05
CA GLU A 111 0.65 -3.39 14.71
C GLU A 111 1.21 -2.21 13.90
N PHE A 112 0.43 -1.68 12.96
CA PHE A 112 0.81 -0.49 12.20
C PHE A 112 0.99 0.75 13.09
N ILE A 113 0.05 1.01 14.00
CA ILE A 113 0.12 2.13 14.93
C ILE A 113 1.33 1.99 15.86
N GLU A 114 1.57 0.79 16.40
CA GLU A 114 2.70 0.53 17.28
C GLU A 114 4.03 0.78 16.58
N GLU A 115 4.17 0.25 15.36
CA GLU A 115 5.39 0.38 14.57
C GLU A 115 5.69 1.86 14.21
N ILE A 116 4.65 2.62 13.85
CA ILE A 116 4.84 3.99 13.33
C ILE A 116 4.89 5.04 14.45
N LEU A 117 4.07 4.90 15.50
CA LEU A 117 3.93 5.94 16.53
C LEU A 117 4.62 5.61 17.85
N LEU A 118 4.84 4.33 18.16
CA LEU A 118 5.29 3.90 19.49
C LEU A 118 6.65 3.18 19.48
N LEU A 119 7.14 2.76 18.32
CA LEU A 119 8.46 2.15 18.19
C LEU A 119 9.56 3.16 18.56
N GLY A 120 10.53 2.71 19.35
CA GLY A 120 11.64 3.54 19.82
C GLY A 120 11.33 4.41 21.04
N LEU A 121 10.08 4.50 21.49
CA LEU A 121 9.71 5.15 22.74
C LEU A 121 9.99 4.25 23.95
N SER A 122 10.47 4.84 25.04
CA SER A 122 10.57 4.16 26.33
C SER A 122 9.18 3.85 26.93
N PRO A 123 9.07 2.91 27.90
CA PRO A 123 7.78 2.57 28.50
C PRO A 123 7.03 3.77 29.11
N SER A 124 7.74 4.71 29.73
CA SER A 124 7.15 5.93 30.32
C SER A 124 6.64 6.90 29.26
N GLU A 125 7.36 7.06 28.14
CA GLU A 125 6.92 7.87 27.01
C GLU A 125 5.71 7.25 26.31
N ARG A 126 5.71 5.92 26.12
CA ARG A 126 4.56 5.20 25.58
C ARG A 126 3.31 5.43 26.41
N LEU A 127 3.42 5.27 27.74
CA LEU A 127 2.30 5.53 28.64
C LEU A 127 1.78 6.97 28.50
N LYS A 128 2.69 7.95 28.46
CA LYS A 128 2.32 9.37 28.29
C LYS A 128 1.62 9.65 26.96
N VAL A 129 2.05 9.00 25.88
CA VAL A 129 1.42 9.12 24.56
C VAL A 129 0.05 8.48 24.56
N ILE A 130 -0.07 7.23 25.01
CA ILE A 130 -1.32 6.45 24.99
C ILE A 130 -2.37 7.07 25.93
N SER A 131 -1.96 7.61 27.09
CA SER A 131 -2.85 8.26 28.05
C SER A 131 -3.36 9.63 27.58
N SER A 132 -2.82 10.17 26.48
CA SER A 132 -3.25 11.45 25.93
C SER A 132 -4.64 11.33 25.32
N THR A 133 -5.54 12.27 25.65
CA THR A 133 -6.87 12.37 25.03
C THR A 133 -6.80 12.58 23.51
N LYS A 134 -5.65 13.01 22.98
CA LYS A 134 -5.42 13.23 21.55
C LYS A 134 -4.93 11.99 20.81
N PHE A 135 -4.48 10.94 21.51
CA PHE A 135 -3.80 9.80 20.89
C PHE A 135 -4.68 9.08 19.87
N ARG A 136 -5.93 8.81 20.24
CA ARG A 136 -6.93 8.22 19.33
C ARG A 136 -7.10 9.03 18.05
N GLY A 137 -7.22 10.36 18.19
CA GLY A 137 -7.37 11.26 17.05
C GLY A 137 -6.15 11.22 16.12
N GLN A 138 -4.94 11.12 16.67
CA GLN A 138 -3.70 10.97 15.91
C GLN A 138 -3.65 9.66 15.14
N CYS A 139 -4.05 8.57 15.76
CA CYS A 139 -4.06 7.26 15.11
C CYS A 139 -5.08 7.17 13.98
N PHE A 140 -6.27 7.74 14.18
CA PHE A 140 -7.28 7.83 13.12
C PHE A 140 -6.82 8.76 11.99
N THR A 141 -6.09 9.84 12.28
CA THR A 141 -5.44 10.65 11.23
C THR A 141 -4.44 9.81 10.45
N LEU A 142 -3.54 9.12 11.14
CA LEU A 142 -2.52 8.28 10.52
C LEU A 142 -3.16 7.24 9.58
N LEU A 143 -4.10 6.43 10.08
CA LEU A 143 -4.77 5.40 9.29
C LEU A 143 -5.59 5.98 8.13
N SER A 144 -6.31 7.09 8.36
CA SER A 144 -7.13 7.75 7.35
C SER A 144 -6.29 8.26 6.17
N GLU A 145 -5.14 8.85 6.47
CA GLU A 145 -4.23 9.39 5.46
C GLU A 145 -3.46 8.27 4.74
N THR A 146 -2.93 7.26 5.47
CA THR A 146 -2.28 6.09 4.87
C THR A 146 -3.22 5.32 3.96
N LEU A 147 -4.46 5.07 4.37
CA LEU A 147 -5.42 4.30 3.58
C LEU A 147 -6.17 5.14 2.54
N ASN A 148 -5.99 6.47 2.57
CA ASN A 148 -6.72 7.44 1.75
C ASN A 148 -8.24 7.24 1.83
N ILE A 149 -8.76 7.19 3.05
CA ILE A 149 -10.19 7.05 3.35
C ILE A 149 -10.60 8.07 4.40
N SER A 150 -11.90 8.33 4.55
CA SER A 150 -12.38 9.20 5.62
C SER A 150 -12.27 8.52 6.99
N LYS A 151 -12.03 9.33 8.04
CA LYS A 151 -12.10 8.84 9.44
C LYS A 151 -13.45 8.23 9.79
N ARG A 152 -14.53 8.70 9.17
CA ARG A 152 -15.88 8.11 9.34
C ARG A 152 -15.86 6.61 9.02
N ARG A 153 -15.20 6.22 7.93
CA ARG A 153 -15.10 4.81 7.53
C ARG A 153 -14.33 3.97 8.55
N LEU A 154 -13.31 4.54 9.20
CA LEU A 154 -12.61 3.86 10.30
C LEU A 154 -13.54 3.58 11.49
N TYR A 155 -14.42 4.53 11.85
CA TYR A 155 -15.40 4.32 12.91
C TYR A 155 -16.42 3.22 12.60
N GLU A 156 -16.69 2.96 11.31
CA GLU A 156 -17.57 1.87 10.88
C GLU A 156 -16.94 0.49 11.08
N TRP A 157 -15.61 0.40 11.25
CA TRP A 157 -14.88 -0.86 11.47
C TRP A 157 -14.54 -1.16 12.94
N GLY A 158 -14.82 -0.21 13.82
CA GLY A 158 -14.55 -0.38 15.24
C GLY A 158 -14.56 0.93 16.01
N CYS A 159 -15.04 0.81 17.25
CA CYS A 159 -14.97 1.89 18.25
C CYS A 159 -13.64 1.88 19.01
N ASP A 160 -12.77 0.91 18.82
CA ASP A 160 -11.43 0.86 19.40
C ASP A 160 -10.36 1.01 18.30
N MET A 161 -9.11 0.80 18.70
CA MET A 161 -7.95 0.91 17.82
C MET A 161 -7.60 -0.41 17.12
N GLU A 162 -8.26 -1.50 17.51
CA GLU A 162 -8.06 -2.81 16.90
C GLU A 162 -8.73 -2.89 15.54
N LEU A 163 -9.80 -2.10 15.32
CA LEU A 163 -10.55 -2.03 14.06
C LEU A 163 -10.88 -3.43 13.53
N ARG A 164 -11.48 -4.26 14.39
CA ARG A 164 -11.67 -5.70 14.16
C ARG A 164 -12.43 -6.03 12.88
N ASP A 165 -13.27 -5.12 12.39
CA ASP A 165 -14.06 -5.31 11.17
C ASP A 165 -13.37 -4.70 9.92
N MET A 166 -12.10 -4.28 10.04
CA MET A 166 -11.33 -3.74 8.92
C MET A 166 -11.14 -4.81 7.85
N PRO A 167 -11.51 -4.54 6.58
CA PRO A 167 -11.30 -5.50 5.51
C PRO A 167 -9.82 -5.79 5.25
N ARG A 168 -9.49 -7.06 5.02
CA ARG A 168 -8.12 -7.55 4.79
C ARG A 168 -7.31 -6.81 3.71
N HIS A 169 -7.96 -6.26 2.68
CA HIS A 169 -7.23 -5.49 1.66
C HIS A 169 -6.63 -4.19 2.21
N TYR A 170 -7.22 -3.60 3.26
CA TYR A 170 -6.62 -2.46 3.94
C TYR A 170 -5.45 -2.87 4.84
N GLU A 171 -5.50 -4.03 5.48
CA GLU A 171 -4.35 -4.60 6.21
C GLU A 171 -3.16 -4.83 5.28
N ILE A 172 -3.43 -5.22 4.02
CA ILE A 172 -2.40 -5.34 3.00
C ILE A 172 -1.78 -3.99 2.65
N THR A 173 -2.59 -2.94 2.49
CA THR A 173 -2.09 -1.58 2.31
C THR A 173 -1.17 -1.17 3.48
N LEU A 174 -1.57 -1.45 4.72
CA LEU A 174 -0.75 -1.14 5.91
C LEU A 174 0.58 -1.91 5.91
N GLY A 175 0.58 -3.17 5.47
CA GLY A 175 1.80 -3.98 5.34
C GLY A 175 2.82 -3.37 4.38
N TYR A 176 2.38 -2.93 3.20
CA TYR A 176 3.27 -2.21 2.28
C TYR A 176 3.69 -0.84 2.84
N ALA A 177 2.75 -0.11 3.45
CA ALA A 177 3.02 1.21 4.02
C ALA A 177 4.15 1.16 5.07
N ILE A 178 4.14 0.18 6.00
CA ILE A 178 5.24 -0.01 6.96
C ILE A 178 6.59 -0.09 6.27
N THR A 179 6.67 -0.86 5.17
CA THR A 179 7.92 -1.05 4.44
C THR A 179 8.42 0.26 3.86
N VAL A 180 7.53 1.08 3.30
CA VAL A 180 7.86 2.43 2.80
C VAL A 180 8.36 3.31 3.94
N TYR A 181 7.63 3.35 5.06
CA TYR A 181 8.01 4.13 6.24
C TYR A 181 9.40 3.76 6.76
N LYS A 182 9.70 2.46 6.87
CA LYS A 182 11.01 1.95 7.31
C LYS A 182 12.13 2.37 6.36
N LYS A 183 11.91 2.27 5.05
CA LYS A 183 12.90 2.70 4.04
C LYS A 183 13.25 4.17 4.20
N GLN A 184 12.26 5.03 4.38
CA GLN A 184 12.48 6.47 4.54
C GLN A 184 13.17 6.82 5.86
N GLN A 185 12.78 6.20 6.98
CA GLN A 185 13.47 6.40 8.26
C GLN A 185 14.96 6.05 8.17
N ASN A 186 15.31 5.01 7.42
CA ASN A 186 16.71 4.63 7.20
C ASN A 186 17.47 5.63 6.32
N ILE A 187 16.80 6.27 5.35
CA ILE A 187 17.40 7.33 4.53
C ILE A 187 17.70 8.56 5.41
N VAL A 188 16.70 9.04 6.17
CA VAL A 188 16.85 10.20 7.06
C VAL A 188 17.95 9.97 8.12
N LYS A 189 18.06 8.75 8.66
CA LYS A 189 19.13 8.40 9.61
C LYS A 189 20.52 8.41 8.97
N LYS A 190 20.64 8.06 7.69
CA LYS A 190 21.91 8.09 6.96
C LYS A 190 22.33 9.51 6.60
N ASP A 191 21.38 10.38 6.26
CA ASP A 191 21.68 11.77 5.91
C ASP A 191 22.02 12.64 7.14
N ALA A 192 21.69 12.16 8.34
CA ALA A 192 21.98 12.82 9.61
C ALA A 192 23.26 12.34 10.32
N ALA A 193 23.96 11.34 9.76
CA ALA A 193 25.19 10.75 10.30
C ALA A 193 26.41 11.15 9.48
#